data_AF-A0A6V7KEK8-F1
#
_entry.id   AF-A0A6V7KEK8-F1
#
_cell.length_a   1.000
_cell.length_b   1.000
_cell.length_c   1.000
_cell.angle_alpha   90.00
_cell.angle_beta   90.00
_cell.angle_gamma   90.00
#
_symmetry.space_group_name_H-M   'P 1'
#
loop_
_entity.id
_entity.type
_entity.pdbx_description
1 polymer ?
#
loop_
_entity_poly.entity_id
_entity_poly.type
_entity_poly.pdbx_seq_one_letter_code
_entity_poly.pdbx_strand_id
1 'polypeptide(L)'
;PVANSAINRDRTRVIFNENEQSTTVMLSNPNVENPFLAQSWLTDENRNKISTPLLVLPALQRIEPKGHSLITLVKTGQLAQLPKDRESLFYLNVREIPPKPEKANVLQIEIQSEIKVFFRPQQITPAKGEIWQKKLRITKSGKQLRIENPTPYYIT
;
A
#
# COMPACT_ATOMS: atom_id res chain seq x y z
N PRO A 1 23.54 7.57 -7.25
CA PRO A 1 22.82 6.42 -7.83
C PRO A 1 21.41 6.33 -7.25
N VAL A 2 20.38 6.66 -8.06
CA VAL A 2 18.99 6.45 -7.67
C VAL A 2 18.75 4.94 -7.74
N ALA A 3 18.46 4.31 -6.61
CA ALA A 3 18.15 2.88 -6.58
C ALA A 3 16.79 2.67 -7.26
N ASN A 4 16.80 2.13 -8.48
CA ASN A 4 15.57 1.75 -9.18
C ASN A 4 15.13 0.38 -8.64
N SER A 5 13.92 0.31 -8.08
CA SER A 5 13.30 -0.97 -7.72
C SER A 5 13.15 -1.83 -8.98
N ALA A 6 13.53 -3.10 -8.90
CA ALA A 6 13.23 -4.08 -9.93
C ALA A 6 11.74 -4.45 -9.96
N ILE A 7 11.00 -4.36 -8.85
CA ILE A 7 9.54 -4.53 -8.84
C ILE A 7 8.84 -3.19 -8.59
N ASN A 8 8.13 -2.71 -9.60
CA ASN A 8 7.35 -1.48 -9.55
C ASN A 8 5.87 -1.75 -9.30
N ARG A 9 5.18 -0.77 -8.71
CA ARG A 9 3.72 -0.77 -8.53
C ARG A 9 3.10 0.31 -9.40
N ASP A 10 1.87 0.09 -9.84
CA ASP A 10 1.10 1.05 -10.65
C ASP A 10 0.62 2.30 -9.87
N ARG A 11 0.74 2.30 -8.54
CA ARG A 11 0.25 3.38 -7.66
C ARG A 11 1.06 3.55 -6.38
N THR A 12 0.94 4.74 -5.78
CA THR A 12 1.63 5.12 -4.53
C THR A 12 0.75 5.04 -3.27
N ARG A 13 -0.54 4.71 -3.45
CA ARG A 13 -1.50 4.44 -2.38
C ARG A 13 -2.64 3.58 -2.91
N VAL A 14 -3.28 2.81 -2.04
CA VAL A 14 -4.47 2.00 -2.36
C VAL A 14 -5.64 2.55 -1.55
N ILE A 15 -6.82 2.63 -2.17
CA ILE A 15 -8.08 2.85 -1.47
C ILE A 15 -8.87 1.55 -1.61
N PHE A 16 -9.27 0.97 -0.48
CA PHE A 16 -10.12 -0.22 -0.41
C PHE A 16 -11.49 0.23 0.09
N ASN A 17 -12.50 0.24 -0.78
CA ASN A 17 -13.86 0.62 -0.39
C ASN A 17 -14.59 -0.58 0.25
N GLU A 18 -15.37 -0.36 1.32
CA GLU A 18 -16.07 -1.44 2.04
C GLU A 18 -17.04 -2.24 1.16
N ASN A 19 -17.66 -1.59 0.18
CA ASN A 19 -18.57 -2.22 -0.79
C ASN A 19 -17.87 -3.16 -1.77
N GLU A 20 -16.53 -3.06 -1.91
CA GLU A 20 -15.74 -3.96 -2.76
C GLU A 20 -15.42 -5.26 -2.02
N GLN A 21 -15.29 -6.36 -2.77
CA GLN A 21 -14.79 -7.64 -2.23
C GLN A 21 -13.26 -7.66 -2.23
N SER A 22 -12.66 -6.96 -3.20
CA SER A 22 -11.24 -6.94 -3.41
C SER A 22 -10.81 -5.72 -4.24
N THR A 23 -9.55 -5.33 -4.12
CA THR A 23 -8.91 -4.34 -4.98
C THR A 23 -7.55 -4.86 -5.45
N THR A 24 -7.18 -4.56 -6.69
CA THR A 24 -5.96 -5.09 -7.31
C THR A 24 -4.89 -4.01 -7.46
N VAL A 25 -3.63 -4.42 -7.31
CA VAL A 25 -2.44 -3.61 -7.62
C VAL A 25 -1.60 -4.37 -8.62
N MET A 26 -1.21 -3.70 -9.70
CA MET A 26 -0.31 -4.29 -10.69
C MET A 26 1.14 -4.10 -10.26
N LEU A 27 1.88 -5.21 -10.28
CA LEU A 27 3.32 -5.27 -10.11
C LEU A 27 3.96 -5.46 -11.48
N SER A 28 5.05 -4.75 -11.76
CA SER A 28 5.82 -4.90 -13.00
C SER A 28 7.30 -5.08 -12.72
N ASN A 29 7.93 -5.95 -13.52
CA ASN A 29 9.37 -6.13 -13.54
C ASN A 29 9.91 -5.49 -14.83
N PRO A 30 10.47 -4.26 -14.79
CA PRO A 30 11.06 -3.63 -15.97
C PRO A 30 12.45 -4.19 -16.29
N ASN A 31 13.03 -5.07 -15.45
CA ASN A 31 14.30 -5.71 -15.75
C ASN A 31 14.17 -6.52 -17.04
N VAL A 32 15.15 -6.36 -17.93
CA VAL A 32 15.09 -6.95 -19.28
C VAL A 32 15.67 -8.36 -19.36
N GLU A 33 16.41 -8.78 -18.33
CA GLU A 33 17.19 -10.03 -18.33
C GLU A 33 16.75 -10.98 -17.22
N ASN A 34 16.46 -10.44 -16.03
CA ASN A 34 16.34 -11.23 -14.82
C ASN A 34 14.90 -11.31 -14.31
N PRO A 35 14.43 -12.52 -13.97
CA PRO A 35 13.18 -12.73 -13.26
C PRO A 35 13.37 -12.35 -11.79
N PHE A 36 12.32 -11.82 -11.17
CA PHE A 36 12.31 -11.47 -9.74
C PHE A 36 11.15 -12.15 -9.04
N LEU A 37 11.36 -12.52 -7.78
CA LEU A 37 10.25 -12.86 -6.90
C LEU A 37 9.72 -11.59 -6.25
N ALA A 38 8.40 -11.46 -6.14
CA ALA A 38 7.73 -10.40 -5.41
C ALA A 38 7.00 -11.02 -4.21
N GLN A 39 7.42 -10.64 -3.00
CA GLN A 39 6.73 -10.99 -1.76
C GLN A 39 5.86 -9.83 -1.31
N SER A 40 4.58 -10.09 -1.03
CA SER A 40 3.60 -9.06 -0.65
C SER A 40 2.91 -9.40 0.66
N TRP A 41 2.74 -8.42 1.55
CA TRP A 41 1.98 -8.55 2.79
C TRP A 41 1.39 -7.21 3.24
N LEU A 42 0.45 -7.25 4.18
CA LEU A 42 -0.10 -6.07 4.83
C LEU A 42 0.48 -5.91 6.24
N THR A 43 0.62 -4.66 6.68
CA THR A 43 0.85 -4.31 8.08
C THR A 43 -0.21 -3.36 8.59
N ASP A 44 -0.45 -3.38 9.90
CA ASP A 44 -1.26 -2.39 10.61
C ASP A 44 -0.56 -1.02 10.70
N GLU A 45 -1.21 -0.07 11.36
CA GLU A 45 -0.66 1.28 11.63
C GLU A 45 0.65 1.26 12.45
N ASN A 46 0.85 0.22 13.25
CA ASN A 46 2.03 0.01 14.09
C ASN A 46 3.12 -0.82 13.40
N ARG A 47 2.98 -1.09 12.09
CA ARG A 47 3.91 -1.88 11.26
C ARG A 47 3.96 -3.37 11.59
N ASN A 48 3.01 -3.90 12.37
CA ASN A 48 2.93 -5.33 12.61
C ASN A 48 2.34 -6.02 11.39
N LYS A 49 2.93 -7.14 10.97
CA LYS A 49 2.40 -7.95 9.88
C LYS A 49 1.05 -8.54 10.27
N ILE A 50 0.06 -8.37 9.40
CA ILE A 50 -1.30 -8.84 9.61
C ILE A 50 -1.78 -9.70 8.44
N SER A 51 -2.80 -10.52 8.71
CA SER A 51 -3.56 -11.28 7.70
C SER A 51 -5.06 -11.02 7.76
N THR A 52 -5.48 -10.21 8.72
CA THR A 52 -6.85 -9.72 8.94
C THR A 52 -6.78 -8.26 9.37
N PRO A 53 -7.81 -7.43 9.11
CA PRO A 53 -9.06 -7.77 8.42
C PRO A 53 -8.93 -7.81 6.89
N LEU A 54 -7.77 -7.42 6.34
CA LEU A 54 -7.45 -7.52 4.92
C LEU A 54 -6.29 -8.50 4.72
N LEU A 55 -6.28 -9.18 3.57
CA LEU A 55 -5.21 -10.09 3.15
C LEU A 55 -4.77 -9.74 1.73
N VAL A 56 -3.50 -9.99 1.38
CA VAL A 56 -2.99 -9.83 0.01
C VAL A 56 -2.60 -11.17 -0.60
N LEU A 57 -3.01 -11.40 -1.85
CA LEU A 57 -2.81 -12.64 -2.59
C LEU A 57 -2.34 -12.35 -4.04
N PRO A 58 -1.40 -13.13 -4.60
CA PRO A 58 -0.56 -14.10 -3.91
C PRO A 58 0.47 -13.41 -3.01
N ALA A 59 0.84 -14.06 -1.91
CA ALA A 59 1.84 -13.53 -0.98
C ALA A 59 3.28 -13.63 -1.54
N LEU A 60 3.51 -14.54 -2.49
CA LEU A 60 4.79 -14.71 -3.19
C LEU A 60 4.50 -15.12 -4.63
N GLN A 61 5.17 -14.46 -5.58
CA GLN A 61 5.05 -14.78 -7.00
C GLN A 61 6.31 -14.45 -7.76
N ARG A 62 6.54 -15.15 -8.87
CA ARG A 62 7.63 -14.87 -9.80
C ARG A 62 7.13 -14.00 -10.94
N ILE A 63 7.88 -12.95 -11.27
CA ILE A 63 7.60 -12.05 -12.38
C ILE A 63 8.79 -12.13 -13.34
N GLU A 64 8.53 -12.66 -14.53
CA GLU A 64 9.52 -12.80 -15.61
C GLU A 64 10.04 -11.44 -16.09
N PRO A 65 11.19 -11.40 -16.80
CA PRO A 65 11.71 -10.17 -17.37
C PRO A 65 10.68 -9.44 -18.24
N LYS A 66 10.56 -8.12 -18.09
CA LYS A 66 9.55 -7.26 -18.74
C LYS A 66 8.10 -7.67 -18.43
N GLY A 67 7.89 -8.57 -17.47
CA GLY A 67 6.61 -9.12 -17.10
C GLY A 67 5.84 -8.21 -16.15
N HIS A 68 4.57 -8.53 -15.98
CA HIS A 68 3.69 -7.94 -14.99
C HIS A 68 2.85 -9.03 -14.33
N SER A 69 2.41 -8.75 -13.11
CA SER A 69 1.47 -9.62 -12.40
C SER A 69 0.59 -8.80 -11.47
N LEU A 70 -0.50 -9.40 -11.01
CA LEU A 70 -1.45 -8.75 -10.12
C LEU A 70 -1.30 -9.31 -8.71
N ILE A 71 -1.38 -8.41 -7.72
CA ILE A 71 -1.74 -8.76 -6.36
C ILE A 71 -3.14 -8.24 -6.08
N THR A 72 -3.89 -9.00 -5.29
CA THR A 72 -5.27 -8.72 -4.92
C THR A 72 -5.33 -8.59 -3.41
N LEU A 73 -5.76 -7.43 -2.94
CA LEU A 73 -6.16 -7.25 -1.56
C LEU A 73 -7.60 -7.72 -1.45
N VAL A 74 -7.88 -8.61 -0.51
CA VAL A 74 -9.21 -9.19 -0.27
C VAL A 74 -9.65 -8.92 1.16
N LYS A 75 -10.94 -8.71 1.35
CA LYS A 75 -11.49 -8.61 2.71
C LYS A 75 -11.64 -9.99 3.35
N THR A 76 -11.45 -10.03 4.67
CA THR A 76 -11.66 -11.23 5.50
C THR A 76 -12.84 -11.02 6.44
N GLY A 77 -13.26 -12.05 7.17
CA GLY A 77 -14.43 -12.01 8.06
C GLY A 77 -14.34 -10.99 9.21
N GLN A 78 -13.15 -10.45 9.51
CA GLN A 78 -12.95 -9.47 10.59
C GLN A 78 -13.14 -8.01 10.15
N LEU A 79 -13.52 -7.75 8.89
CA LEU A 79 -13.72 -6.38 8.38
C LEU A 79 -14.75 -5.59 9.19
N ALA A 80 -15.77 -6.25 9.73
CA ALA A 80 -16.81 -5.62 10.54
C ALA A 80 -16.31 -4.99 11.84
N GLN A 81 -15.07 -5.30 12.27
CA GLN A 81 -14.45 -4.73 13.46
C GLN A 81 -13.85 -3.33 13.22
N LEU A 82 -13.75 -2.90 11.96
CA LEU A 82 -13.19 -1.60 11.63
C LEU A 82 -14.18 -0.46 11.92
N PRO A 83 -13.68 0.72 12.30
CA PRO A 83 -14.48 1.93 12.43
C PRO A 83 -15.29 2.20 11.16
N LYS A 84 -16.56 2.58 11.32
CA LYS A 84 -17.47 2.92 10.22
C LYS A 84 -17.58 4.43 9.97
N ASP A 85 -17.06 5.23 10.89
CA ASP A 85 -17.14 6.69 10.89
C ASP A 85 -15.88 7.38 10.35
N ARG A 86 -14.81 6.62 10.09
CA ARG A 86 -13.50 7.11 9.62
C ARG A 86 -12.73 6.07 8.83
N GLU A 87 -11.77 6.52 8.03
CA GLU A 87 -10.84 5.62 7.35
C GLU A 87 -9.97 4.85 8.36
N SER A 88 -9.62 3.61 8.00
CA SER A 88 -8.59 2.83 8.70
C SER A 88 -7.33 2.75 7.84
N LEU A 89 -6.16 2.83 8.48
CA LEU A 89 -4.87 2.83 7.80
C LEU A 89 -4.16 1.49 7.93
N PHE A 90 -3.78 0.95 6.79
CA PHE A 90 -2.89 -0.19 6.65
C PHE A 90 -1.77 0.15 5.69
N TYR A 91 -0.82 -0.77 5.54
CA TYR A 91 0.26 -0.59 4.59
C TYR A 91 0.53 -1.85 3.81
N LEU A 92 0.60 -1.67 2.49
CA LEU A 92 1.00 -2.71 1.57
C LEU A 92 2.51 -2.67 1.42
N ASN A 93 3.13 -3.79 1.79
CA ASN A 93 4.54 -4.02 1.61
C ASN A 93 4.74 -4.93 0.40
N VAL A 94 5.65 -4.54 -0.48
CA VAL A 94 6.11 -5.34 -1.61
C VAL A 94 7.63 -5.38 -1.56
N ARG A 95 8.19 -6.56 -1.33
CA ARG A 95 9.63 -6.83 -1.33
C ARG A 95 10.00 -7.59 -2.59
N GLU A 96 10.98 -7.08 -3.32
CA GLU A 96 11.60 -7.83 -4.41
C GLU A 96 12.70 -8.74 -3.86
N ILE A 97 12.77 -9.95 -4.40
CA ILE A 97 13.81 -10.92 -4.10
C ILE A 97 14.51 -11.24 -5.44
N PRO A 98 15.73 -10.72 -5.65
CA PRO A 98 16.51 -10.97 -6.85
C PRO A 98 16.94 -12.44 -6.98
N PRO A 99 17.33 -12.89 -8.18
CA PRO A 99 17.90 -14.22 -8.36
C PRO A 99 19.21 -14.34 -7.58
N LYS A 100 19.54 -15.56 -7.14
CA LYS A 100 20.79 -15.83 -6.41
C LYS A 100 21.99 -15.47 -7.30
N PRO A 101 22.99 -14.73 -6.79
CA PRO A 101 24.17 -14.39 -7.56
C PRO A 101 25.05 -15.62 -7.80
N GLU A 102 25.67 -15.69 -8.98
CA GLU A 102 26.60 -16.77 -9.34
C GLU A 102 28.04 -16.51 -8.85
N LYS A 103 28.39 -15.24 -8.60
CA LYS A 103 29.74 -14.84 -8.18
C LYS A 103 29.87 -14.84 -6.65
N ALA A 104 31.03 -15.28 -6.16
CA ALA A 104 31.41 -15.11 -4.76
C ALA A 104 31.71 -13.63 -4.44
N ASN A 105 31.55 -13.25 -3.17
CA ASN A 105 31.89 -11.92 -2.63
C ASN A 105 31.13 -10.76 -3.27
N VAL A 106 29.82 -10.93 -3.51
CA VAL A 106 28.96 -9.86 -4.02
C VAL A 106 28.01 -9.34 -2.94
N LEU A 107 27.78 -8.03 -2.95
CA LEU A 107 26.69 -7.39 -2.22
C LEU A 107 25.43 -7.41 -3.08
N GLN A 108 24.36 -8.01 -2.58
CA GLN A 108 23.06 -8.01 -3.22
C GLN A 108 22.11 -7.08 -2.45
N ILE A 109 21.41 -6.20 -3.17
CA ILE A 109 20.46 -5.25 -2.60
C ILE A 109 19.05 -5.77 -2.88
N GLU A 110 18.23 -5.82 -1.84
CA GLU A 110 16.79 -6.10 -1.94
C GLU A 110 16.01 -4.83 -1.61
N ILE A 111 15.07 -4.45 -2.47
CA ILE A 111 14.24 -3.27 -2.24
C ILE A 111 12.88 -3.70 -1.69
N GLN A 112 12.54 -3.16 -0.52
CA GLN A 112 11.20 -3.23 0.04
C GLN A 112 10.52 -1.88 -0.12
N SER A 113 9.35 -1.92 -0.75
CA SER A 113 8.50 -0.75 -0.92
C SER A 113 7.27 -0.87 -0.05
N GLU A 114 6.90 0.26 0.57
CA GLU A 114 5.73 0.36 1.44
C GLU A 114 4.84 1.48 0.92
N ILE A 115 3.54 1.21 0.78
CA ILE A 115 2.54 2.22 0.42
C ILE A 115 1.33 2.16 1.35
N LYS A 116 0.68 3.30 1.56
CA LYS A 116 -0.54 3.38 2.39
C LYS A 116 -1.71 2.69 1.69
N VAL A 117 -2.48 1.95 2.47
CA VAL A 117 -3.77 1.35 2.11
C VAL A 117 -4.82 1.95 3.02
N PHE A 118 -5.75 2.72 2.45
CA PHE A 118 -6.86 3.32 3.17
C PHE A 118 -8.09 2.45 3.00
N PHE A 119 -8.54 1.83 4.08
CA PHE A 119 -9.87 1.23 4.11
C PHE A 119 -10.91 2.33 4.32
N ARG A 120 -11.89 2.41 3.44
CA ARG A 120 -12.94 3.42 3.47
C ARG A 120 -14.32 2.78 3.69
N PRO A 121 -14.94 3.02 4.86
CA PRO A 121 -16.31 2.60 5.13
C PRO A 121 -17.31 3.22 4.17
N GLN A 122 -18.40 2.50 3.90
CA GLN A 122 -19.44 2.94 2.98
C GLN A 122 -20.12 4.23 3.46
N GLN A 123 -20.25 4.41 4.78
CA GLN A 123 -20.93 5.55 5.41
C GLN A 123 -20.19 6.88 5.17
N ILE A 124 -18.89 6.82 4.85
CA ILE A 124 -18.07 8.00 4.56
C ILE A 124 -17.60 8.02 3.10
N THR A 125 -18.39 7.46 2.19
CA THR A 125 -18.09 7.58 0.76
C THR A 125 -18.20 9.06 0.36
N PRO A 126 -17.14 9.68 -0.17
CA PRO A 126 -17.17 11.09 -0.51
C PRO A 126 -18.14 11.36 -1.66
N ALA A 127 -18.78 12.52 -1.63
CA ALA A 127 -19.58 12.96 -2.76
C ALA A 127 -18.69 13.14 -4.01
N LYS A 128 -19.25 12.95 -5.20
CA LYS A 128 -18.50 13.11 -6.45
C LYS A 128 -17.90 14.52 -6.53
N GLY A 129 -16.58 14.61 -6.60
CA GLY A 129 -15.85 15.89 -6.67
C GLY A 129 -15.65 16.58 -5.31
N GLU A 130 -15.98 15.93 -4.19
CA GLU A 130 -15.69 16.48 -2.86
C GLU A 130 -14.17 16.60 -2.64
N ILE A 131 -13.73 17.80 -2.21
CA ILE A 131 -12.33 18.09 -1.87
C ILE A 131 -12.26 18.33 -0.35
N TRP A 132 -12.28 17.26 0.43
CA TRP A 132 -12.27 17.33 1.90
C TRP A 132 -10.99 17.97 2.45
N GLN A 133 -9.90 17.99 1.70
CA GLN A 133 -8.63 18.63 2.09
C GLN A 133 -8.80 20.13 2.37
N LYS A 134 -9.77 20.80 1.73
CA LYS A 134 -10.08 22.22 1.99
C LYS A 134 -10.74 22.47 3.34
N LYS A 135 -11.21 21.43 4.03
CA LYS A 135 -11.81 21.51 5.36
C LYS A 135 -10.77 21.54 6.49
N LEU A 136 -9.47 21.40 6.17
CA LEU A 136 -8.39 21.56 7.14
C LEU A 136 -8.45 22.93 7.81
N ARG A 137 -8.34 22.95 9.13
CA ARG A 137 -8.26 24.19 9.91
C ARG A 137 -6.82 24.38 10.35
N ILE A 138 -6.27 25.54 10.06
CA ILE A 138 -4.91 25.90 10.45
C ILE A 138 -5.00 27.07 11.43
N THR A 139 -4.48 26.88 12.63
CA THR A 139 -4.42 27.92 13.66
C THR A 139 -2.98 28.15 14.07
N LYS A 140 -2.58 29.42 14.19
CA LYS A 140 -1.24 29.79 14.68
C LYS A 140 -1.32 29.99 16.18
N SER A 141 -0.45 29.31 16.93
CA SER A 141 -0.28 29.47 18.37
C SER A 141 1.16 29.84 18.65
N GLY A 142 1.43 31.13 18.85
CA GLY A 142 2.79 31.67 18.98
C GLY A 142 3.65 31.37 17.74
N LYS A 143 4.69 30.54 17.92
CA LYS A 143 5.60 30.09 16.85
C LYS A 143 5.20 28.75 16.22
N GLN A 144 4.10 28.14 16.66
CA GLN A 144 3.63 26.85 16.15
C GLN A 144 2.41 27.03 15.25
N LEU A 145 2.27 26.12 14.29
CA LEU A 145 1.05 25.93 13.52
C LEU A 145 0.37 24.65 13.98
N ARG A 146 -0.89 24.75 14.40
CA ARG A 146 -1.75 23.60 14.69
C ARG A 146 -2.65 23.36 13.48
N ILE A 147 -2.51 22.18 12.90
CA ILE A 147 -3.34 21.70 11.79
C ILE A 147 -4.37 20.73 12.38
N GLU A 148 -5.64 21.02 12.19
CA GLU A 148 -6.76 20.17 12.61
C GLU A 148 -7.45 19.61 11.36
N ASN A 149 -7.58 18.29 11.32
CA ASN A 149 -8.34 17.58 10.31
C ASN A 149 -9.70 17.17 10.90
N PRO A 150 -10.79 17.93 10.63
CA PRO A 150 -12.13 17.58 11.11
C PRO A 150 -12.81 16.52 10.24
N THR A 151 -12.14 15.98 9.23
CA THR A 151 -12.73 15.06 8.24
C THR A 151 -12.43 13.59 8.60
N PRO A 152 -13.24 12.64 8.14
CA PRO A 152 -13.03 11.21 8.43
C PRO A 152 -11.90 10.57 7.61
N TYR A 153 -11.18 11.35 6.80
CA TYR A 153 -10.19 10.86 5.84
C TYR A 153 -8.77 11.21 6.28
N TYR A 154 -7.80 10.37 5.93
CA TYR A 154 -6.39 10.72 6.05
C TYR A 154 -6.01 11.79 5.01
N ILE A 155 -5.26 12.79 5.47
CA ILE A 155 -4.68 13.84 4.61
C ILE A 155 -3.16 13.74 4.75
N THR A 156 -2.46 13.64 3.62
CA THR A 156 -1.00 13.56 3.53
C THR A 156 -0.51 14.64 2.59
#